data_AF-D4H375-F1
#
_entry.id   AF-D4H375-F1
#
_cell.length_a   1.000
_cell.length_b   1.000
_cell.length_c   1.000
_cell.angle_alpha   90.00
_cell.angle_beta   90.00
_cell.angle_gamma   90.00
#
_symmetry.space_group_name_H-M   'P 1'
#
loop_
_entity.id
_entity.type
_entity.pdbx_description
1 polymer ?
#
loop_
_entity_poly.entity_id
_entity_poly.type
_entity_poly.pdbx_seq_one_letter_code
_entity_poly.pdbx_strand_id
1 'polypeptide(L)' 'MGKWSKFYNEVKEELKKVVWPTKESTIGTTGVVIAICIVCAIFMGVVDFGLAKITQFIY' A
#
# COMPACT_ATOMS: atom_id res chain seq x y z
N MET A 1 -8.44 16.14 -38.07
CA MET A 1 -8.88 16.00 -36.67
C MET A 1 -9.38 14.59 -36.43
N GLY A 2 -8.67 13.62 -35.89
CA GLY A 2 -7.30 13.48 -35.43
C GLY A 2 -7.30 12.12 -34.72
N LYS A 3 -6.63 11.10 -35.28
CA LYS A 3 -6.60 9.70 -34.77
C LYS A 3 -6.55 9.62 -33.24
N TRP A 4 -5.78 10.50 -32.63
CA TRP A 4 -5.61 10.70 -31.18
C TRP A 4 -6.90 10.89 -30.37
N SER A 5 -7.90 11.61 -30.88
CA SER A 5 -9.18 11.78 -30.17
C SER A 5 -9.98 10.49 -30.10
N LYS A 6 -9.87 9.64 -31.13
CA LYS A 6 -10.51 8.33 -31.17
C LYS A 6 -9.82 7.34 -30.23
N PHE A 7 -8.48 7.32 -30.23
CA PHE A 7 -7.68 6.54 -29.28
C PHE A 7 -7.96 6.91 -27.81
N TYR A 8 -8.08 8.21 -27.50
CA TYR A 8 -8.42 8.64 -26.13
C TYR A 8 -9.80 8.14 -25.68
N ASN A 9 -10.78 8.16 -26.58
CA ASN A 9 -12.12 7.64 -26.29
C ASN A 9 -12.12 6.11 -26.13
N GLU A 10 -11.41 5.37 -26.98
CA GLU A 10 -11.27 3.91 -26.88
C GLU A 10 -10.59 3.50 -25.56
N VAL A 11 -9.49 4.15 -25.17
CA VAL A 11 -8.79 3.89 -23.89
C VAL A 11 -9.71 4.19 -22.70
N LYS A 12 -10.49 5.28 -22.77
CA LYS A 12 -11.45 5.63 -21.72
C LYS A 12 -12.58 4.59 -21.60
N GLU A 13 -13.01 3.99 -22.71
CA GLU A 13 -14.01 2.92 -22.69
C GLU A 13 -13.44 1.59 -22.17
N GLU A 14 -12.20 1.24 -22.50
CA GLU A 14 -11.54 0.05 -21.96
C GLU A 14 -11.26 0.17 -20.45
N LEU A 15 -10.84 1.35 -19.99
CA LEU A 15 -10.63 1.64 -18.57
C LEU A 15 -11.92 1.58 -17.74
N LYS A 16 -13.10 1.74 -18.38
CA LYS A 16 -14.40 1.52 -17.73
C LYS A 16 -14.80 0.05 -17.65
N LYS A 17 -14.27 -0.80 -18.54
CA LYS A 17 -14.46 -2.26 -18.50
C LYS A 17 -13.57 -2.93 -17.44
N VAL A 18 -12.50 -2.24 -17.02
CA VAL A 18 -11.73 -2.64 -15.83
C VAL A 18 -12.65 -2.54 -14.61
N VAL A 19 -12.89 -3.69 -13.99
CA VAL A 19 -13.67 -3.80 -12.76
C VAL A 19 -12.83 -3.19 -11.63
N TRP A 20 -13.02 -1.89 -11.39
CA TRP A 20 -12.41 -1.23 -10.26
C TRP A 20 -13.08 -1.70 -8.96
N PRO A 21 -12.30 -2.04 -7.93
CA PRO A 21 -12.86 -2.39 -6.63
C PRO A 21 -13.69 -1.21 -6.10
N THR A 22 -14.89 -1.51 -5.62
CA THR A 22 -15.77 -0.53 -4.97
C THR A 22 -15.05 0.09 -3.78
N LYS A 23 -15.19 1.41 -3.60
CA LYS A 23 -14.46 2.22 -2.60
C LYS A 23 -14.47 1.60 -1.19
N GLU A 24 -15.57 0.93 -0.82
CA GLU A 24 -15.72 0.25 0.46
C GLU A 24 -14.75 -0.94 0.65
N SER A 25 -14.54 -1.76 -0.39
CA SER A 25 -13.62 -2.90 -0.33
C SER A 25 -12.16 -2.44 -0.24
N THR A 26 -11.82 -1.33 -0.90
CA THR A 26 -10.48 -0.75 -0.88
C THR A 26 -10.16 -0.16 0.49
N ILE A 27 -11.12 0.50 1.15
CA ILE A 27 -10.93 1.07 2.49
C ILE A 27 -10.77 -0.04 3.53
N GLY A 28 -11.60 -1.09 3.46
CA GLY A 28 -11.50 -2.23 4.38
C GLY A 28 -10.15 -2.95 4.31
N THR A 29 -9.66 -3.23 3.10
CA THR A 29 -8.35 -3.88 2.92
C THR A 29 -7.18 -2.97 3.31
N THR A 30 -7.24 -1.67 3.03
CA THR A 30 -6.19 -0.73 3.44
C THR A 30 -6.12 -0.60 4.96
N GLY A 31 -7.26 -0.64 5.66
CA GLY A 31 -7.30 -0.61 7.13
C GLY A 31 -6.57 -1.79 7.77
N VAL A 32 -6.75 -3.00 7.24
CA VAL A 32 -6.04 -4.20 7.71
C VAL A 32 -4.54 -4.07 7.48
N VAL A 33 -4.12 -3.58 6.32
CA VAL A 33 -2.68 -3.38 6.01
C VAL A 33 -2.06 -2.39 6.99
N ILE A 34 -2.74 -1.27 7.29
CA ILE A 34 -2.24 -0.28 8.27
C ILE A 34 -2.09 -0.91 9.66
N ALA A 35 -3.06 -1.71 10.11
CA ALA A 35 -2.98 -2.39 11.39
C ALA A 35 -1.77 -3.34 11.45
N ILE A 36 -1.53 -4.12 10.40
CA ILE A 36 -0.36 -5.02 10.30
C ILE A 36 0.95 -4.23 10.30
N CYS A 37 1.02 -3.12 9.55
CA CYS A 37 2.19 -2.25 9.53
C CYS A 37 2.53 -1.70 10.92
N ILE A 38 1.53 -1.28 11.70
CA ILE A 38 1.73 -0.79 13.08
C ILE A 38 2.31 -1.90 13.97
N VAL A 39 1.76 -3.11 13.89
CA VAL A 39 2.27 -4.27 14.66
C VAL A 39 3.72 -4.58 14.30
N CYS A 40 4.04 -4.61 13.00
CA CYS A 40 5.41 -4.84 12.53
C CYS A 40 6.37 -3.73 12.99
N ALA A 41 5.94 -2.46 12.97
CA ALA A 41 6.75 -1.34 13.41
C ALA A 41 7.06 -1.41 14.91
N ILE A 42 6.07 -1.78 15.74
CA ILE A 42 6.28 -2.00 17.18
C ILE A 42 7.26 -3.15 17.40
N PHE A 43 7.08 -4.27 16.70
CA PHE A 43 7.96 -5.44 16.82
C PHE A 43 9.40 -5.09 16.45
N MET A 44 9.62 -4.46 15.29
CA MET A 44 10.95 -4.00 14.86
C MET A 44 11.56 -3.03 15.89
N GLY A 45 10.78 -2.05 16.37
CA GLY A 45 11.27 -1.09 17.38
C GLY A 45 11.70 -1.75 18.69
N VAL A 46 10.99 -2.79 19.15
CA VAL A 46 11.38 -3.57 20.33
C VAL A 46 12.67 -4.34 20.07
N VAL A 47 12.80 -4.97 18.90
CA VAL A 47 14.00 -5.72 18.50
C VAL A 47 15.21 -4.79 18.40
N ASP A 48 15.07 -3.64 17.73
CA ASP A 48 16.13 -2.65 17.58
C ASP A 48 16.59 -2.11 18.95
N PHE A 49 15.65 -1.83 19.86
CA PHE A 49 15.96 -1.37 21.21
C PHE A 49 16.64 -2.46 22.05
N GLY A 50 16.17 -3.71 21.93
CA GLY A 50 16.78 -4.87 22.60
C GLY A 50 18.21 -5.10 22.12
N LEU A 51 18.44 -5.09 20.81
CA LEU A 51 19.77 -5.23 20.21
C LEU A 51 20.68 -4.06 20.60
N ALA A 52 20.19 -2.83 20.57
CA ALA A 52 20.96 -1.65 20.98
C ALA A 52 21.43 -1.72 22.44
N LYS A 53 20.59 -2.24 23.35
CA LYS A 53 21.01 -2.47 24.74
C LYS A 53 22.05 -3.58 24.86
N ILE A 54 21.93 -4.65 24.09
CA ILE A 54 22.89 -5.76 24.10
C ILE A 54 24.25 -5.28 23.58
N THR A 55 24.27 -4.53 22.48
CA THR A 55 25.54 -3.99 21.93
C THR A 55 26.20 -2.99 22.87
N GLN A 56 25.43 -2.15 23.58
CA GLN A 56 25.96 -1.24 24.61
C GLN A 56 26.50 -1.99 25.84
N PHE A 57 26.00 -3.18 26.14
CA PHE A 57 26.53 -3.98 27.25
C PHE A 57 27.84 -4.71 26.86
N ILE A 58 28.03 -5.00 25.57
CA ILE A 58 29.20 -5.71 25.05
C ILE A 58 30.40 -4.78 24.86
N TYR A 59 30.17 -3.51 24.50
CA TYR A 59 31.22 -2.51 24.25
C TYR A 59 31.32 -1.49 25.40
#